data_AF-A0A7Y7HZM7-F1
#
_entry.id   AF-A0A7Y7HZM7-F1
#
_cell.length_a   1.000
_cell.length_b   1.000
_cell.length_c   1.000
_cell.angle_alpha   90.00
_cell.angle_beta   90.00
_cell.angle_gamma   90.00
#
_symmetry.space_group_name_H-M   'P 1'
#
loop_
_entity.id
_entity.type
_entity.pdbx_description
1 polymer ?
#
loop_
_entity_poly.entity_id
_entity_poly.type
_entity_poly.pdbx_seq_one_letter_code
_entity_poly.pdbx_strand_id
1 'polypeptide(L)'
;MKAATKPMEAAQAAAQTDQQREDARRAEARRQKMHTAIRPTADEDAAITAAALTDPDNPPLTDAELAQFKPARRPRGRPAQDATKVPTTMRLDSLVVDSFKATGDGWQTRVNAALQEYLAERNLLAHRYHATVHRREKETEQLGEFLVVATDDGQAREKVKHHLLEHGQAEAARGYVYTVDVGNARMADLEVIY
;
A
#
# COMPACT_ATOMS: atom_id res chain seq x y z
N MET A 1 -49.49 23.76 14.96
CA MET A 1 -49.07 24.18 13.60
C MET A 1 -47.58 24.51 13.65
N LYS A 2 -46.73 23.72 12.96
CA LYS A 2 -45.28 23.89 12.87
C LYS A 2 -44.96 24.91 11.78
N ALA A 3 -44.24 25.99 12.09
CA ALA A 3 -43.62 26.85 11.09
C ALA A 3 -42.42 27.60 11.67
N ALA A 4 -41.46 27.90 10.79
CA ALA A 4 -40.31 28.79 10.97
C ALA A 4 -39.02 28.20 11.58
N THR A 5 -38.38 27.28 10.86
CA THR A 5 -36.91 27.14 10.89
C THR A 5 -36.41 26.78 9.48
N LYS A 6 -36.49 27.72 8.53
CA LYS A 6 -35.94 27.56 7.16
C LYS A 6 -35.44 28.87 6.48
N PRO A 7 -34.61 29.73 7.12
CA PRO A 7 -33.80 30.68 6.33
C PRO A 7 -32.28 30.44 6.38
N MET A 8 -31.75 29.68 7.35
CA MET A 8 -30.29 29.57 7.54
C MET A 8 -29.64 28.46 6.68
N GLU A 9 -30.37 27.38 6.39
CA GLU A 9 -29.87 26.22 5.65
C GLU A 9 -29.71 26.53 4.14
N ALA A 10 -30.57 27.39 3.58
CA ALA A 10 -30.49 27.84 2.19
C ALA A 10 -29.31 28.78 1.93
N ALA A 11 -28.92 29.59 2.92
CA ALA A 11 -27.77 30.49 2.82
C ALA A 11 -26.43 29.72 2.86
N GLN A 12 -26.37 28.66 3.67
CA GLN A 12 -25.17 27.80 3.77
C GLN A 12 -25.00 26.94 2.50
N ALA A 13 -26.08 26.46 1.89
CA ALA A 13 -26.03 25.73 0.62
C ALA A 13 -25.58 26.62 -0.56
N ALA A 14 -26.00 27.89 -0.60
CA ALA A 14 -25.56 28.84 -1.62
C ALA A 14 -24.06 29.18 -1.49
N ALA A 15 -23.57 29.41 -0.26
CA ALA A 15 -22.16 29.68 0.01
C ALA A 15 -21.25 28.47 -0.31
N GLN A 16 -21.71 27.25 -0.01
CA GLN A 16 -20.99 26.02 -0.39
C GLN A 16 -20.92 25.83 -1.91
N THR A 17 -21.97 26.20 -2.63
CA THR A 17 -22.01 26.09 -4.10
C THR A 17 -21.05 27.06 -4.79
N ASP A 18 -20.93 28.29 -4.28
CA ASP A 18 -19.99 29.28 -4.84
C ASP A 18 -18.53 28.95 -4.50
N GLN A 19 -18.26 28.42 -3.31
CA GLN A 19 -16.91 27.98 -2.94
C GLN A 19 -16.47 26.76 -3.77
N GLN A 20 -17.38 25.81 -4.04
CA GLN A 20 -17.11 24.68 -4.93
C GLN A 20 -16.83 25.12 -6.38
N ARG A 21 -17.51 26.18 -6.87
CA ARG A 21 -17.26 26.76 -8.20
C ARG A 21 -15.92 27.47 -8.28
N GLU A 22 -15.52 28.17 -7.22
CA GLU A 22 -14.23 28.87 -7.16
C GLU A 22 -13.06 27.88 -7.07
N ASP A 23 -13.22 26.81 -6.28
CA ASP A 23 -12.22 25.73 -6.18
C ASP A 23 -12.11 24.96 -7.50
N ALA A 24 -13.22 24.72 -8.20
CA ALA A 24 -13.20 24.14 -9.55
C ALA A 24 -12.46 25.04 -10.55
N ARG A 25 -12.68 26.36 -10.53
CA ARG A 25 -11.93 27.32 -11.37
C ARG A 25 -10.44 27.35 -11.03
N ARG A 26 -10.08 27.30 -9.74
CA ARG A 26 -8.67 27.24 -9.31
C ARG A 26 -8.01 25.92 -9.71
N ALA A 27 -8.72 24.80 -9.65
CA ALA A 27 -8.24 23.50 -10.11
C ALA A 27 -8.04 23.48 -11.64
N GLU A 28 -8.95 24.08 -12.39
CA GLU A 28 -8.85 24.19 -13.85
C GLU A 28 -7.71 25.14 -14.28
N ALA A 29 -7.54 26.27 -13.58
CA ALA A 29 -6.40 27.18 -13.78
C ALA A 29 -5.05 26.52 -13.44
N ARG A 30 -5.00 25.66 -12.42
CA ARG A 30 -3.82 24.84 -12.11
C ARG A 30 -3.55 23.81 -13.20
N ARG A 31 -4.59 23.13 -13.71
CA ARG A 31 -4.50 22.18 -14.83
C ARG A 31 -4.02 22.85 -16.12
N GLN A 32 -4.49 24.07 -16.41
CA GLN A 32 -4.01 24.89 -17.53
C GLN A 32 -2.54 25.31 -17.38
N LYS A 33 -2.10 25.63 -16.15
CA LYS A 33 -0.68 25.94 -15.86
C LYS A 33 0.25 24.72 -15.88
N MET A 34 -0.27 23.50 -15.74
CA MET A 34 0.56 22.28 -15.64
C MET A 34 0.94 21.64 -16.97
N HIS A 35 0.41 22.10 -18.11
CA HIS A 35 0.75 21.54 -19.43
C HIS A 35 1.05 22.62 -20.46
N THR A 36 2.24 23.21 -20.40
CA THR A 36 2.83 23.77 -21.62
C THR A 36 4.34 23.60 -21.59
N ALA A 37 4.79 22.37 -21.88
CA ALA A 37 6.15 22.19 -22.36
C ALA A 37 6.24 22.94 -23.69
N ILE A 38 6.97 24.05 -23.73
CA ILE A 38 7.25 24.80 -24.96
C ILE A 38 8.05 23.86 -25.85
N ARG A 39 7.43 23.36 -26.92
CA ARG A 39 8.12 22.57 -27.94
C ARG A 39 8.74 23.53 -28.94
N PRO A 40 9.97 23.28 -29.40
CA PRO A 40 10.54 24.06 -30.50
C PRO A 40 9.63 23.98 -31.72
N THR A 41 9.60 25.07 -32.48
CA THR A 41 9.02 25.09 -33.82
C THR A 41 9.92 24.33 -34.80
N ALA A 42 9.39 23.94 -35.97
CA ALA A 42 10.17 23.19 -36.96
C ALA A 42 11.44 23.94 -37.43
N ASP A 43 11.36 25.27 -37.52
CA ASP A 43 12.50 26.12 -37.91
C ASP A 43 13.56 26.16 -36.79
N GLU A 44 13.14 26.20 -35.54
CA GLU A 44 14.03 26.14 -34.38
C GLU A 44 14.69 24.76 -34.25
N ASP A 45 13.94 23.67 -34.45
CA ASP A 45 14.48 22.30 -34.46
C ASP A 45 15.51 22.10 -35.59
N ALA A 46 15.27 22.67 -36.77
CA ALA A 46 16.21 22.63 -37.88
C ALA A 46 17.51 23.40 -37.56
N ALA A 47 17.39 24.58 -36.95
CA ALA A 47 18.55 25.38 -36.52
C ALA A 47 19.36 24.65 -35.43
N ILE A 48 18.70 24.03 -34.46
CA ILE A 48 19.34 23.22 -33.40
C ILE A 48 20.07 22.02 -34.01
N THR A 49 19.44 21.33 -34.96
CA THR A 49 20.03 20.17 -35.64
C THR A 49 21.25 20.56 -36.48
N ALA A 50 21.17 21.68 -37.22
CA ALA A 50 22.29 22.18 -38.01
C ALA A 50 23.48 22.60 -37.13
N ALA A 51 23.22 23.23 -35.98
CA ALA A 51 24.24 23.59 -35.00
C ALA A 51 24.93 22.33 -34.43
N ALA A 52 24.15 21.31 -34.07
CA ALA A 52 24.68 20.05 -33.55
C ALA A 52 25.54 19.28 -34.58
N LEU A 53 25.16 19.29 -35.86
CA LEU A 53 25.94 18.64 -36.92
C LEU A 53 27.26 19.35 -37.23
N THR A 54 27.36 20.64 -36.91
CA THR A 54 28.57 21.44 -37.14
C THR A 54 29.57 21.31 -35.98
N ASP A 55 29.13 20.83 -34.81
CA ASP A 55 29.96 20.63 -33.63
C ASP A 55 30.71 19.27 -33.69
N PRO A 56 32.04 19.26 -33.87
CA PRO A 56 32.81 18.02 -33.97
C PRO A 56 32.93 17.24 -32.66
N ASP A 57 32.70 17.90 -31.51
CA ASP A 57 32.80 17.27 -30.20
C ASP A 57 31.47 16.66 -29.72
N ASN A 58 30.35 17.01 -30.39
CA ASN A 58 29.02 16.57 -29.98
C ASN A 58 28.03 16.38 -31.16
N PRO A 59 28.34 15.47 -32.11
CA PRO A 59 27.43 15.16 -33.21
C PRO A 59 26.16 14.47 -32.70
N PRO A 60 24.99 14.66 -33.36
CA PRO A 60 23.78 13.93 -33.02
C PRO A 60 23.98 12.43 -33.25
N LEU A 61 23.47 11.62 -32.32
CA LEU A 61 23.53 10.15 -32.41
C LEU A 61 22.73 9.66 -33.63
N THR A 62 23.27 8.66 -34.32
CA THR A 62 22.53 7.97 -35.38
C THR A 62 21.47 7.03 -34.79
N ASP A 63 20.43 6.73 -35.57
CA ASP A 63 19.38 5.79 -35.16
C ASP A 63 19.95 4.40 -34.80
N ALA A 64 21.00 3.96 -35.50
CA ALA A 64 21.66 2.69 -35.26
C ALA A 64 22.45 2.67 -33.94
N GLU A 65 23.04 3.80 -33.55
CA GLU A 65 23.71 3.96 -32.25
C GLU A 65 22.67 4.07 -31.14
N LEU A 66 21.59 4.83 -31.36
CA LEU A 66 20.50 4.98 -30.40
C LEU A 66 19.81 3.64 -30.09
N ALA A 67 19.64 2.78 -31.11
CA ALA A 67 19.07 1.44 -30.95
C ALA A 67 19.94 0.49 -30.09
N GLN A 68 21.24 0.79 -29.91
CA GLN A 68 22.12 -0.01 -29.06
C GLN A 68 21.99 0.34 -27.57
N PHE A 69 21.37 1.48 -27.24
CA PHE A 69 21.13 1.86 -25.86
C PHE A 69 20.11 0.91 -25.24
N LYS A 70 20.57 0.14 -24.25
CA LYS A 70 19.66 -0.61 -23.38
C LYS A 70 18.97 0.40 -22.47
N PRO A 71 17.64 0.31 -22.27
CA PRO A 71 16.98 1.06 -21.22
C PRO A 71 17.76 0.87 -19.94
N ALA A 72 18.15 1.96 -19.28
CA ALA A 72 18.78 1.86 -17.98
C ALA A 72 17.81 1.12 -17.07
N ARG A 73 18.02 -0.19 -16.88
CA ARG A 73 17.39 -0.99 -15.82
C ARG A 73 17.98 -0.51 -14.50
N ARG A 74 17.74 0.76 -14.17
CA ARG A 74 17.81 1.23 -12.80
C ARG A 74 16.57 0.61 -12.15
N PRO A 75 16.70 -0.33 -11.20
CA PRO A 75 15.65 -0.41 -10.20
C PRO A 75 15.65 0.97 -9.54
N ARG A 76 14.68 1.83 -9.92
CA ARG A 76 14.47 3.11 -9.24
C ARG A 76 13.95 2.73 -7.85
N GLY A 77 14.85 2.63 -6.87
CA GLY A 77 14.48 2.50 -5.47
C GLY A 77 15.33 1.53 -4.66
N ARG A 78 15.19 1.68 -3.34
CA ARG A 78 15.60 0.69 -2.33
C ARG A 78 15.07 -0.69 -2.76
N PRO A 79 15.85 -1.79 -2.62
CA PRO A 79 15.33 -3.13 -2.86
C PRO A 79 14.02 -3.31 -2.11
N ALA A 80 13.00 -3.85 -2.80
CA ALA A 80 11.68 -4.04 -2.22
C ALA A 80 11.83 -4.86 -0.93
N GLN A 81 11.56 -4.23 0.22
CA GLN A 81 11.57 -4.96 1.48
C GLN A 81 10.52 -6.06 1.42
N ASP A 82 10.86 -7.25 1.93
CA ASP A 82 9.94 -8.38 1.97
C ASP A 82 8.71 -8.08 2.85
N ALA A 83 8.91 -7.28 3.90
CA ALA A 83 7.85 -6.74 4.74
C ALA A 83 7.80 -5.22 4.62
N THR A 84 6.82 -4.69 3.88
CA THR A 84 6.60 -3.25 3.78
C THR A 84 5.60 -2.82 4.84
N LYS A 85 5.94 -1.78 5.63
CA LYS A 85 4.99 -1.13 6.54
C LYS A 85 3.81 -0.61 5.73
N VAL A 86 2.59 -0.98 6.12
CA VAL A 86 1.38 -0.49 5.45
C VAL A 86 1.14 0.97 5.87
N PRO A 87 1.12 1.94 4.94
CA PRO A 87 0.75 3.30 5.29
C PRO A 87 -0.74 3.34 5.63
N THR A 88 -1.06 3.72 6.87
CA THR A 88 -2.45 3.86 7.33
C THR A 88 -2.69 5.29 7.80
N THR A 89 -3.75 5.91 7.28
CA THR A 89 -4.18 7.24 7.72
C THR A 89 -5.14 7.06 8.91
N MET A 90 -4.68 7.37 10.12
CA MET A 90 -5.52 7.39 11.32
C MET A 90 -5.34 8.68 12.11
N ARG A 91 -6.37 9.09 12.87
CA ARG A 91 -6.30 10.25 13.75
C ARG A 91 -5.85 9.80 15.14
N LEU A 92 -4.87 10.50 15.70
CA LEU A 92 -4.39 10.33 17.07
C LEU A 92 -4.66 11.62 17.84
N ASP A 93 -4.79 11.51 19.17
CA ASP A 93 -4.91 12.67 20.04
C ASP A 93 -3.68 13.59 19.88
N SER A 94 -3.90 14.90 19.84
CA SER A 94 -2.85 15.91 19.77
C SER A 94 -1.82 15.76 20.89
N LEU A 95 -2.24 15.49 22.13
CA LEU A 95 -1.33 15.38 23.27
C LEU A 95 -0.39 14.17 23.12
N VAL A 96 -0.89 13.06 22.58
CA VAL A 96 -0.09 11.86 22.29
C VAL A 96 0.92 12.16 21.21
N VAL A 97 0.50 12.79 20.11
CA VAL A 97 1.40 13.15 19.00
C VAL A 97 2.49 14.11 19.47
N ASP A 98 2.14 15.14 20.25
CA ASP A 98 3.10 16.13 20.75
C ASP A 98 4.09 15.50 21.74
N SER A 99 3.62 14.61 22.61
CA SER A 99 4.48 13.84 23.52
C SER A 99 5.50 12.99 22.77
N PHE A 100 5.07 12.28 21.72
CA PHE A 100 6.00 11.50 20.90
C PHE A 100 6.92 12.40 20.08
N LYS A 101 6.45 13.51 19.50
CA LYS A 101 7.32 14.45 18.77
C LYS A 101 8.41 15.06 19.66
N ALA A 102 8.10 15.32 20.94
CA ALA A 102 9.06 15.84 21.91
C ALA A 102 10.24 14.87 22.16
N THR A 103 10.08 13.58 21.86
CA THR A 103 11.18 12.59 21.92
C THR A 103 12.20 12.73 20.77
N GLY A 104 11.97 13.64 19.82
CA GLY A 104 12.88 13.95 18.73
C GLY A 104 12.71 13.07 17.49
N ASP A 105 13.78 12.94 16.71
CA ASP A 105 13.77 12.18 15.46
C ASP A 105 13.38 10.72 15.67
N GLY A 106 12.64 10.16 14.71
CA GLY A 106 12.16 8.77 14.78
C GLY A 106 10.93 8.56 15.67
N TRP A 107 10.22 9.61 16.07
CA TRP A 107 9.01 9.50 16.91
C TRP A 107 7.94 8.58 16.32
N GLN A 108 7.77 8.56 14.99
CA GLN A 108 6.85 7.63 14.33
C GLN A 108 7.25 6.16 14.52
N THR A 109 8.55 5.86 14.50
CA THR A 109 9.05 4.52 14.78
C THR A 109 8.80 4.14 16.24
N ARG A 110 8.94 5.07 17.17
CA ARG A 110 8.62 4.85 18.60
C ARG A 110 7.13 4.64 18.84
N VAL A 111 6.25 5.36 18.14
CA VAL A 111 4.80 5.10 18.17
C VAL A 111 4.49 3.68 17.74
N ASN A 112 5.07 3.23 16.62
CA ASN A 112 4.89 1.86 16.15
C ASN A 112 5.39 0.82 17.17
N ALA A 113 6.55 1.06 17.80
CA ALA A 113 7.09 0.17 18.82
C ALA A 113 6.18 0.09 20.06
N ALA A 114 5.67 1.23 20.55
CA ALA A 114 4.74 1.27 21.67
C ALA A 114 3.42 0.52 21.38
N LEU A 115 2.90 0.63 20.14
CA LEU A 115 1.74 -0.14 19.72
C LEU A 115 2.02 -1.65 19.66
N GLN A 116 3.20 -2.05 19.17
CA GLN A 116 3.61 -3.46 19.15
C GLN A 116 3.75 -4.03 20.56
N GLU A 117 4.39 -3.28 21.46
CA GLU A 117 4.55 -3.65 22.88
C GLU A 117 3.19 -3.80 23.56
N TYR A 118 2.30 -2.82 23.41
CA TYR A 118 0.93 -2.88 23.95
C TYR A 118 0.16 -4.12 23.47
N LEU A 119 0.31 -4.50 22.20
CA LEU A 119 -0.32 -5.69 21.64
C LEU A 119 0.32 -6.97 22.17
N ALA A 120 1.65 -7.02 22.27
CA ALA A 120 2.39 -8.19 22.74
C ALA A 120 2.11 -8.47 24.23
N GLU A 121 2.16 -7.45 25.09
CA GLU A 121 1.85 -7.56 26.52
C GLU A 121 0.45 -8.12 26.79
N ARG A 122 -0.49 -7.85 25.88
CA ARG A 122 -1.89 -8.29 25.99
C ARG A 122 -2.17 -9.58 25.23
N ASN A 123 -1.16 -10.20 24.64
CA ASN A 123 -1.30 -11.36 23.75
C ASN A 123 -2.33 -11.12 22.63
N LEU A 124 -2.40 -9.87 22.13
CA LEU A 124 -3.24 -9.42 21.03
C LEU A 124 -2.45 -9.21 19.75
N LEU A 125 -1.12 -9.34 19.82
CA LEU A 125 -0.27 -9.28 18.64
C LEU A 125 -0.57 -10.51 17.80
N ALA A 126 -1.19 -10.29 16.65
CA ALA A 126 -1.47 -11.37 15.75
C ALA A 126 -0.23 -11.67 14.90
N HIS A 127 0.17 -12.93 14.92
CA HIS A 127 1.20 -13.53 14.10
C HIS A 127 0.56 -14.14 12.85
N ARG A 128 1.36 -14.32 11.80
CA ARG A 128 0.93 -15.06 10.61
C ARG A 128 1.50 -16.47 10.71
N TYR A 129 0.62 -17.44 10.69
CA TYR A 129 0.97 -18.86 10.71
C TYR A 129 0.76 -19.47 9.35
N HIS A 130 1.74 -20.23 8.91
CA HIS A 130 1.57 -21.19 7.84
C HIS A 130 0.96 -22.46 8.42
N ALA A 131 -0.23 -22.84 7.97
CA ALA A 131 -0.92 -24.02 8.44
C ALA A 131 -1.03 -25.07 7.34
N THR A 132 -0.50 -26.26 7.61
CA THR A 132 -0.56 -27.42 6.71
C THR A 132 -1.43 -28.49 7.35
N VAL A 133 -2.41 -29.00 6.61
CA VAL A 133 -3.37 -29.99 7.13
C VAL A 133 -3.03 -31.36 6.55
N HIS A 134 -2.77 -32.34 7.42
CA HIS A 134 -2.45 -33.71 7.02
C HIS A 134 -3.53 -34.72 7.43
N ARG A 135 -3.85 -35.66 6.53
CA ARG A 135 -4.70 -36.82 6.81
C ARG A 135 -3.94 -37.88 7.61
N ARG A 136 -4.59 -38.56 8.56
CA ARG A 136 -3.97 -39.66 9.33
C ARG A 136 -4.39 -41.03 8.82
N GLU A 137 -3.92 -41.43 7.64
CA GLU A 137 -4.02 -42.83 7.19
C GLU A 137 -2.77 -43.22 6.40
N LYS A 138 -1.75 -43.74 7.10
CA LYS A 138 -0.47 -44.30 6.60
C LYS A 138 0.42 -43.46 5.67
N GLU A 139 -0.12 -42.46 4.98
CA GLU A 139 0.55 -41.60 4.01
C GLU A 139 0.30 -40.14 4.38
N THR A 140 1.33 -39.29 4.32
CA THR A 140 1.22 -37.87 4.69
C THR A 140 0.68 -37.10 3.49
N GLU A 141 -0.64 -37.19 3.27
CA GLU A 141 -1.32 -36.40 2.25
C GLU A 141 -1.55 -34.97 2.77
N GLN A 142 -1.02 -33.98 2.05
CA GLN A 142 -1.27 -32.56 2.33
C GLN A 142 -2.63 -32.18 1.73
N LEU A 143 -3.59 -31.85 2.59
CA LEU A 143 -4.97 -31.54 2.21
C LEU A 143 -5.21 -30.05 1.92
N GLY A 144 -4.34 -29.18 2.45
CA GLY A 144 -4.47 -27.73 2.31
C GLY A 144 -3.33 -26.98 2.96
N GLU A 145 -3.15 -25.74 2.49
CA GLU A 145 -2.09 -24.83 2.88
C GLU A 145 -2.72 -23.45 3.10
N PHE A 146 -2.65 -22.93 4.33
CA PHE A 146 -3.34 -21.71 4.73
C PHE A 146 -2.38 -20.75 5.41
N LEU A 147 -2.65 -19.46 5.26
CA LEU A 147 -2.06 -18.42 6.09
C LEU A 147 -3.07 -17.95 7.12
N VAL A 148 -2.75 -18.04 8.40
CA VAL A 148 -3.68 -17.75 9.49
C VAL A 148 -3.17 -16.60 10.31
N VAL A 149 -4.00 -15.59 10.52
CA VAL A 149 -3.70 -14.50 11.45
C VAL A 149 -4.23 -14.89 12.82
N ALA A 150 -3.35 -15.14 13.78
CA ALA A 150 -3.74 -15.59 15.12
C ALA A 150 -2.78 -15.10 16.21
N THR A 151 -3.25 -15.05 17.45
CA THR A 151 -2.44 -14.66 18.63
C THR A 151 -1.48 -15.75 19.07
N ASP A 152 -1.82 -17.02 18.79
CA ASP A 152 -1.06 -18.19 19.18
C ASP A 152 -1.39 -19.40 18.28
N ASP A 153 -0.56 -20.44 18.36
CA ASP A 153 -0.73 -21.71 17.63
C ASP A 153 -2.09 -22.38 17.87
N GLY A 154 -2.64 -22.27 19.08
CA GLY A 154 -3.93 -22.88 19.42
C GLY A 154 -5.06 -22.22 18.65
N GLN A 155 -5.11 -20.89 18.69
CA GLN A 155 -6.06 -20.09 17.93
C GLN A 155 -5.89 -20.29 16.42
N ALA A 156 -4.65 -20.39 15.93
CA ALA A 156 -4.39 -20.65 14.52
C ALA A 156 -5.00 -21.99 14.05
N ARG A 157 -4.78 -23.07 14.82
CA ARG A 157 -5.34 -24.39 14.49
C ARG A 157 -6.86 -24.42 14.52
N GLU A 158 -7.46 -23.75 15.51
CA GLU A 158 -8.93 -23.70 15.64
C GLU A 158 -9.57 -22.94 14.48
N LYS A 159 -8.98 -21.82 14.06
CA LYS A 159 -9.43 -21.05 12.89
C LYS A 159 -9.39 -21.89 11.61
N VAL A 160 -8.32 -22.66 11.38
CA VAL A 160 -8.23 -23.55 10.21
C VAL A 160 -9.32 -24.62 10.25
N LYS A 161 -9.53 -25.27 11.40
CA LYS A 161 -10.60 -26.27 11.52
C LYS A 161 -11.98 -25.68 11.26
N HIS A 162 -12.27 -24.51 11.83
CA HIS A 162 -13.53 -23.82 11.61
C HIS A 162 -13.75 -23.49 10.14
N HIS A 163 -12.73 -22.93 9.49
CA HIS A 163 -12.76 -22.60 8.07
C HIS A 163 -13.02 -23.83 7.19
N LEU A 164 -12.34 -24.96 7.47
CA LEU A 164 -12.57 -26.22 6.76
C LEU A 164 -14.00 -26.76 6.96
N LEU A 165 -14.56 -26.63 8.17
CA LEU A 165 -15.95 -27.02 8.44
C LEU A 165 -16.95 -26.15 7.68
N GLU A 166 -16.74 -24.83 7.65
CA GLU A 166 -17.58 -23.88 6.90
C GLU A 166 -17.59 -24.15 5.41
N HIS A 167 -16.46 -24.56 4.84
CA HIS A 167 -16.32 -24.91 3.42
C HIS A 167 -16.72 -26.37 3.10
N GLY A 168 -17.32 -27.09 4.06
CA GLY A 168 -17.83 -28.46 3.86
C GLY A 168 -16.74 -29.53 3.82
N GLN A 169 -15.51 -29.21 4.18
CA GLN A 169 -14.36 -30.13 4.21
C GLN A 169 -14.24 -30.83 5.57
N ALA A 170 -15.32 -31.44 6.06
CA ALA A 170 -15.39 -32.05 7.40
C ALA A 170 -14.36 -33.18 7.61
N GLU A 171 -13.98 -33.92 6.56
CA GLU A 171 -12.91 -34.92 6.62
C GLU A 171 -11.53 -34.28 6.80
N ALA A 172 -11.27 -33.12 6.19
CA ALA A 172 -10.01 -32.39 6.38
C ALA A 172 -9.93 -31.76 7.79
N ALA A 173 -11.05 -31.29 8.34
CA ALA A 173 -11.12 -30.73 9.69
C ALA A 173 -10.79 -31.74 10.80
N ARG A 174 -10.92 -33.05 10.52
CA ARG A 174 -10.51 -34.15 11.41
C ARG A 174 -9.02 -34.47 11.33
N GLY A 175 -8.30 -33.91 10.36
CA GLY A 175 -6.86 -34.08 10.17
C GLY A 175 -6.02 -33.38 11.23
N TYR A 176 -4.71 -33.62 11.18
CA TYR A 176 -3.75 -32.90 12.01
C TYR A 176 -3.36 -31.60 11.33
N VAL A 177 -3.59 -30.48 12.03
CA VAL A 177 -3.17 -29.15 11.58
C VAL A 177 -1.81 -28.83 12.20
N TYR A 178 -0.80 -28.69 11.34
CA TYR A 178 0.53 -28.24 11.72
C TYR A 178 0.66 -26.76 11.42
N THR A 179 1.13 -25.99 12.38
CA THR A 179 1.28 -24.55 12.30
C THR A 179 2.75 -24.16 12.43
N VAL A 180 3.21 -23.25 11.60
CA VAL A 180 4.56 -22.67 11.64
C VAL A 180 4.41 -21.15 11.64
N ASP A 181 4.92 -20.45 12.66
CA ASP A 181 4.96 -18.98 12.65
C ASP A 181 5.93 -18.51 11.54
N VAL A 182 5.40 -17.77 10.57
CA VAL A 182 6.16 -17.22 9.45
C VAL A 182 6.41 -15.71 9.60
N GLY A 183 5.97 -15.11 10.71
CA GLY A 183 6.14 -13.70 11.01
C GLY A 183 5.57 -12.80 9.91
N ASN A 184 6.38 -11.86 9.41
CA ASN A 184 5.99 -10.91 8.37
C ASN A 184 6.38 -11.33 6.94
N ALA A 185 6.56 -12.63 6.68
CA ALA A 185 6.93 -13.13 5.35
C ALA A 185 5.91 -12.71 4.25
N ARG A 186 6.39 -12.61 3.00
CA ARG A 186 5.58 -12.21 1.84
C ARG A 186 4.43 -13.17 1.62
N MET A 187 3.27 -12.60 1.29
CA MET A 187 2.13 -13.34 0.77
C MET A 187 2.46 -13.80 -0.66
N ALA A 188 2.54 -15.09 -0.89
CA ALA A 188 2.43 -15.64 -2.24
C ALA A 188 1.38 -16.76 -2.17
N ASP A 189 0.33 -16.59 -2.96
CA ASP A 189 -0.59 -17.61 -3.44
C ASP A 189 -1.38 -18.45 -2.41
N LEU A 190 -1.34 -18.11 -1.12
CA LEU A 190 -2.09 -18.80 -0.06
C LEU A 190 -3.35 -18.07 0.38
N GLU A 191 -4.38 -18.85 0.71
CA GLU A 191 -5.62 -18.34 1.29
C GLU A 191 -5.40 -17.82 2.72
N VAL A 192 -5.94 -16.64 3.03
CA VAL A 192 -5.73 -15.96 4.31
C VAL A 192 -6.97 -16.06 5.19
N ILE A 193 -6.81 -16.64 6.38
CA ILE A 193 -7.84 -16.79 7.41
C ILE A 193 -7.62 -15.74 8.52
N TYR A 194 -8.63 -14.90 8.77
CA TYR A 194 -8.59 -13.80 9.74
C TYR A 194 -9.14 -14.15 11.11
#